data_AF-A0A1I0WMM3-F1
#
_entry.id   AF-A0A1I0WMM3-F1
#
_cell.length_a   1.000
_cell.length_b   1.000
_cell.length_c   1.000
_cell.angle_alpha   90.00
_cell.angle_beta   90.00
_cell.angle_gamma   90.00
#
_symmetry.space_group_name_H-M   'P 1'
#
loop_
_entity.id
_entity.type
_entity.pdbx_description
1 polymer ?
#
loop_
_entity_poly.entity_id
_entity_poly.type
_entity_poly.pdbx_seq_one_letter_code
_entity_poly.pdbx_strand_id
1 'polypeptide(L)'
;MTSRWGGRRTLPFVFTEQGVAMLSSVLNNTRAIQVNISIIRTFVRIREWALNYSELQDKIQALKDAESNQNQHINYIYQMIEEL
;
A
#
# COMPACT_ATOMS: atom_id res chain seq x y z
N MET A 1 2.90 41.98 20.87
CA MET A 1 3.52 40.81 20.23
C MET A 1 3.53 39.65 21.21
N THR A 2 2.54 38.75 21.21
CA THR A 2 2.67 37.46 21.90
C THR A 2 2.17 36.38 20.96
N SER A 3 3.10 35.63 20.39
CA SER A 3 2.79 34.47 19.56
C SER A 3 2.20 33.40 20.48
N ARG A 4 0.86 33.29 20.50
CA ARG A 4 0.09 32.30 21.27
C ARG A 4 0.16 30.92 20.60
N TRP A 5 1.37 30.37 20.46
CA TRP A 5 1.59 29.06 19.85
C TRP A 5 1.80 28.04 20.97
N GLY A 6 0.69 27.45 21.44
CA GLY A 6 0.70 26.38 22.43
C GLY A 6 0.07 25.11 21.88
N GLY A 7 0.83 24.01 21.86
CA GLY A 7 0.34 22.68 21.49
C GLY A 7 1.47 21.76 21.00
N ARG A 8 1.45 20.49 21.43
CA ARG A 8 2.39 19.45 20.97
C ARG A 8 2.23 19.29 19.45
N ARG A 9 3.22 19.75 18.67
CA ARG A 9 3.23 19.71 17.18
C ARG A 9 3.55 18.32 16.61
N THR A 10 3.34 17.27 17.38
CA THR A 10 3.47 15.89 16.89
C THR A 10 2.08 15.38 16.62
N LEU A 11 1.85 14.87 15.40
CA LEU A 11 0.67 14.06 15.10
C LEU A 11 0.51 13.05 16.24
N PRO A 12 -0.61 13.08 16.98
CA PRO A 12 -0.78 12.15 18.07
C PRO A 12 -0.75 10.74 17.47
N PHE A 13 0.16 9.90 17.96
CA PHE A 13 0.31 8.51 17.51
C PHE A 13 -0.97 7.69 17.66
N VAL A 14 -1.95 8.25 18.36
CA VAL A 14 -3.31 7.82 18.59
C VAL A 14 -4.08 7.36 17.34
N PHE A 15 -3.70 7.81 16.14
CA PHE A 15 -4.34 7.43 14.88
C PHE A 15 -3.58 6.32 14.11
N THR A 16 -2.52 5.77 14.69
CA THR A 16 -1.86 4.57 14.17
C THR A 16 -2.54 3.32 14.71
N GLU A 17 -2.31 2.16 14.10
CA GLU A 17 -2.89 0.90 14.56
C GLU A 17 -2.60 0.63 16.05
N GLN A 18 -1.37 0.89 16.49
CA GLN A 18 -0.95 0.79 17.88
C GLN A 18 -1.54 1.89 18.77
N GLY A 19 -1.70 3.11 18.25
CA GLY A 19 -2.30 4.22 19.00
C GLY A 19 -3.80 4.10 19.20
N VAL A 20 -4.51 3.56 18.21
CA VAL A 20 -5.94 3.26 18.31
C VAL A 20 -6.14 2.14 19.33
N ALA A 21 -5.28 1.11 19.32
CA ALA A 21 -5.25 0.08 20.36
C ALA A 21 -4.97 0.63 21.76
N MET A 22 -4.09 1.64 21.90
CA MET A 22 -3.88 2.34 23.19
C MET A 22 -5.07 3.21 23.62
N LEU A 23 -5.92 3.67 22.69
CA LEU A 23 -7.13 4.39 23.06
C LEU A 23 -8.27 3.50 23.56
N SER A 24 -8.40 2.25 23.10
CA SER A 24 -9.48 1.39 23.63
C SER A 24 -9.31 1.08 25.10
N SER A 25 -8.07 1.04 25.62
CA SER A 25 -7.85 0.89 27.07
C SER A 25 -8.32 2.11 27.86
N VAL A 26 -8.41 3.28 27.22
CA VAL A 26 -8.92 4.53 27.83
C VAL A 26 -10.43 4.67 27.62
N LEU A 27 -10.94 4.28 26.46
CA LEU A 27 -12.35 4.39 26.07
C LEU A 27 -13.05 3.02 26.19
N ASN A 28 -13.39 2.62 27.41
CA ASN A 28 -13.96 1.29 27.72
C ASN A 28 -15.49 1.20 27.57
N ASN A 29 -16.06 1.82 26.54
CA ASN A 29 -17.50 1.72 26.22
C ASN A 29 -17.71 0.79 25.01
N THR A 30 -18.78 0.00 24.99
CA THR A 30 -19.20 -0.87 23.89
C THR A 30 -19.11 -0.21 22.51
N ARG A 31 -19.53 1.06 22.39
CA ARG A 31 -19.41 1.80 21.12
C ARG A 31 -17.95 2.03 20.71
N ALA A 32 -17.10 2.41 21.65
CA ALA A 32 -15.68 2.67 21.39
C ALA A 32 -14.93 1.39 21.02
N ILE A 33 -15.29 0.26 21.62
CA ILE A 33 -14.74 -1.06 21.27
C ILE A 33 -15.07 -1.42 19.81
N GLN A 34 -16.32 -1.26 19.39
CA GLN A 34 -16.75 -1.56 18.01
C GLN A 34 -16.05 -0.67 16.97
N VAL A 35 -15.89 0.61 17.28
CA VAL A 35 -15.18 1.57 16.41
C VAL A 35 -13.72 1.17 16.29
N ASN A 36 -13.05 0.84 17.40
CA ASN A 36 -11.65 0.40 17.37
C ASN A 36 -11.45 -0.84 16.48
N ILE A 37 -12.28 -1.88 16.67
CA ILE A 37 -12.24 -3.10 15.85
C ILE A 37 -12.37 -2.76 14.36
N SER A 38 -13.26 -1.84 14.02
CA SER A 38 -13.49 -1.41 12.63
C SER A 38 -12.27 -0.66 12.06
N ILE A 39 -11.65 0.19 12.87
CA ILE A 39 -10.43 0.92 12.48
C ILE A 39 -9.27 -0.05 12.23
N ILE A 40 -8.98 -0.97 13.16
CA ILE A 40 -7.91 -1.96 13.00
C ILE A 40 -8.14 -2.81 11.75
N ARG A 41 -9.36 -3.33 11.53
CA ARG A 41 -9.69 -4.11 10.33
C ARG A 41 -9.44 -3.34 9.03
N THR A 42 -9.66 -2.03 9.05
CA THR A 42 -9.43 -1.17 7.89
C THR A 42 -7.93 -1.01 7.62
N PHE A 43 -7.12 -0.77 8.66
CA PHE A 43 -5.67 -0.69 8.53
C PHE A 43 -5.03 -1.98 8.02
N VAL A 44 -5.47 -3.14 8.54
CA VAL A 44 -5.00 -4.45 8.06
C VAL A 44 -5.28 -4.63 6.58
N ARG A 45 -6.51 -4.35 6.12
CA ARG A 45 -6.88 -4.47 4.70
C ARG A 45 -6.10 -3.53 3.79
N ILE A 46 -5.87 -2.28 4.23
CA ILE A 46 -5.07 -1.31 3.48
C ILE A 46 -3.64 -1.84 3.28
N ARG A 47 -3.04 -2.43 4.33
CA ARG A 47 -1.70 -3.00 4.24
C ARG A 47 -1.66 -4.23 3.35
N GLU A 48 -2.63 -5.13 3.46
CA GLU A 48 -2.76 -6.29 2.56
C GLU A 48 -2.84 -5.84 1.09
N TRP A 49 -3.67 -4.83 0.79
CA TRP A 49 -3.76 -4.27 -0.56
C TRP A 49 -2.46 -3.63 -1.04
N ALA A 50 -1.78 -2.88 -0.17
CA ALA A 50 -0.50 -2.26 -0.50
C ALA A 50 0.59 -3.30 -0.82
N LEU A 51 0.62 -4.41 -0.08
CA LEU A 51 1.55 -5.52 -0.33
C LEU A 51 1.20 -6.28 -1.62
N ASN A 52 -0.08 -6.56 -1.86
CA ASN A 52 -0.53 -7.25 -3.06
C ASN A 52 -0.29 -6.42 -4.34
N TYR A 53 -0.31 -5.09 -4.24
CA TYR A 53 -0.05 -4.22 -5.38
C TYR A 53 1.39 -4.34 -5.89
N SER A 54 2.40 -4.47 -5.02
CA SER A 54 3.79 -4.64 -5.47
C SER A 54 3.96 -6.00 -6.16
N GLU A 55 3.42 -7.07 -5.58
CA GLU A 55 3.48 -8.40 -6.19
C GLU A 55 2.79 -8.42 -7.57
N LEU A 56 1.64 -7.74 -7.69
CA LEU A 56 0.94 -7.59 -8.96
C LEU A 56 1.78 -6.80 -9.97
N GLN A 57 2.42 -5.71 -9.53
CA GLN A 57 3.28 -4.89 -10.37
C GLN A 57 4.49 -5.69 -10.89
N ASP A 58 5.11 -6.50 -10.03
CA ASP A 58 6.24 -7.36 -10.41
C ASP A 58 5.82 -8.42 -11.43
N LYS A 59 4.65 -9.06 -11.24
CA LYS A 59 4.09 -10.02 -12.20
C LYS A 59 3.79 -9.37 -13.55
N ILE A 60 3.22 -8.17 -13.55
CA ILE A 60 2.95 -7.41 -14.79
C ILE A 60 4.26 -7.07 -15.50
N GLN A 61 5.29 -6.66 -14.77
CA GLN A 61 6.59 -6.34 -15.37
C GLN A 61 7.24 -7.58 -15.99
N ALA A 62 7.24 -8.71 -15.28
CA ALA A 62 7.76 -9.97 -15.80
C ALA A 62 7.03 -10.43 -17.08
N LEU A 63 5.71 -10.25 -17.14
CA LEU A 63 4.93 -10.54 -18.35
C LEU A 63 5.31 -9.62 -19.52
N LYS A 64 5.47 -8.32 -19.27
CA LYS A 64 5.90 -7.35 -20.30
C LYS A 64 7.30 -7.67 -20.84
N ASP A 65 8.22 -8.07 -19.98
CA ASP A 65 9.58 -8.43 -20.38
C ASP A 65 9.59 -9.69 -21.26
N ALA A 66 8.78 -10.70 -20.91
CA ALA A 66 8.62 -11.90 -21.72
C ALA A 66 8.02 -11.61 -23.11
N GLU A 67 7.00 -10.75 -23.18
CA GLU A 67 6.40 -10.31 -24.44
C GLU A 67 7.40 -9.54 -25.32
N SER A 68 8.20 -8.65 -24.71
CA SER A 68 9.24 -7.89 -25.41
C SER A 68 10.27 -8.81 -26.05
N ASN A 69 10.77 -9.81 -25.31
CA ASN A 69 11.72 -10.80 -25.84
C ASN A 69 11.09 -11.61 -26.99
N GLN A 70 9.83 -12.01 -26.86
CA GLN A 70 9.13 -12.74 -27.91
C GLN A 70 9.00 -11.90 -29.19
N ASN A 71 8.69 -10.61 -29.07
CA ASN A 71 8.64 -9.68 -30.20
C ASN A 71 10.03 -9.48 -30.84
N GLN A 72 11.11 -9.45 -30.06
CA GLN A 72 12.47 -9.39 -30.60
C GLN A 72 12.82 -10.64 -31.43
N HIS A 73 12.48 -11.83 -30.94
CA HIS A 73 12.70 -13.07 -31.69
C HIS A 73 11.93 -13.10 -33.01
N ILE A 74 10.67 -12.64 -33.00
CA ILE A 74 9.84 -12.55 -34.20
C ILE A 74 10.48 -11.58 -35.22
N ASN A 75 10.93 -10.40 -34.78
CA ASN A 75 11.59 -9.43 -35.65
C ASN A 75 12.89 -9.98 -36.26
N TYR A 76 13.66 -10.74 -35.49
CA TYR A 76 14.88 -11.39 -35.99
C TYR A 76 14.57 -12.42 -37.09
N ILE A 77 13.51 -13.22 -36.92
CA ILE A 77 13.05 -14.17 -37.95
C ILE A 77 12.63 -13.42 -39.22
N TYR A 78 11.88 -12.33 -39.09
CA TYR A 78 11.48 -11.51 -40.24
C TYR A 78 12.68 -10.97 -41.02
N GLN A 79 13.67 -10.41 -40.33
CA GLN A 79 14.91 -9.93 -40.96
C GLN A 79 15.65 -11.04 -41.72
N MET A 80 15.75 -12.24 -41.12
CA MET A 80 16.42 -13.38 -41.75
C MET A 80 15.73 -13.88 -43.02
N ILE A 81 14.40 -13.78 -43.09
CA ILE A 81 13.63 -14.17 -44.28
C ILE A 81 13.74 -13.09 -45.37
N GLU A 82 13.85 -11.81 -45.00
CA GLU A 82 13.92 -10.68 -45.93
C GLU A 82 15.30 -10.52 -46.58
N GLU A 83 16.37 -11.03 -45.94
CA GLU A 83 17.74 -11.06 -46.47
C GLU A 83 18.05 -12.26 -47.40
N LEU A 84 17.09 -13.18 -47.62
CA LEU A 84 17.19 -14.32 -48.54
C LEU A 84 16.60 -14.02 -49.93
#